data_AF-A0A9E1TW16-F1
#
_entry.id   AF-A0A9E1TW16-F1
#
_cell.length_a   1.000
_cell.length_b   1.000
_cell.length_c   1.000
_cell.angle_alpha   90.00
_cell.angle_beta   90.00
_cell.angle_gamma   90.00
#
_symmetry.space_group_name_H-M   'P 1'
#
loop_
_entity.id
_entity.type
_entity.pdbx_description
1 polymer ?
#
loop_
_entity_poly.entity_id
_entity_poly.type
_entity_poly.pdbx_seq_one_letter_code
_entity_poly.pdbx_strand_id
1 'polypeptide(L)'
;GFLLKKLDIAIFKNKKGSVVGPIRTARGYHVFKIINKYKKGSKMGLENVHDKIYQRLLKQNQLVLAANLLDSLKEKSTVFINSNYQ
;
A
#
# COMPACT_ATOMS: atom_id res chain seq x y z
N GLY A 1 -8.10 -2.99 -0.68
CA GLY A 1 -7.64 -1.77 -1.38
C GLY A 1 -6.18 -1.56 -1.03
N PHE A 2 -5.68 -0.34 -1.21
CA PHE A 2 -4.29 0.03 -0.86
C PHE A 2 -4.22 0.91 0.39
N LEU A 3 -5.35 1.16 1.04
CA LEU A 3 -5.44 2.00 2.23
C LEU A 3 -5.35 1.14 3.49
N LEU A 4 -5.31 1.80 4.66
CA LEU A 4 -5.46 1.14 5.94
C LEU A 4 -6.73 0.27 5.94
N LYS A 5 -6.62 -0.95 6.47
CA LYS A 5 -7.70 -1.95 6.46
C LYS A 5 -9.06 -1.39 6.92
N LYS A 6 -9.06 -0.57 7.98
CA LYS A 6 -10.25 0.10 8.51
C LYS A 6 -10.89 1.06 7.49
N LEU A 7 -10.09 1.82 6.75
CA LEU A 7 -10.56 2.75 5.72
C LEU A 7 -11.10 2.00 4.51
N ASP A 8 -10.36 1.00 4.03
CA ASP A 8 -10.79 0.16 2.91
C ASP A 8 -12.16 -0.47 3.18
N ILE A 9 -12.34 -1.08 4.35
CA ILE A 9 -13.62 -1.71 4.72
C ILE A 9 -14.75 -0.67 4.70
N ALA A 10 -14.54 0.51 5.29
CA ALA A 10 -15.55 1.55 5.36
C ALA A 10 -15.93 2.08 3.96
N ILE A 11 -14.94 2.31 3.08
CA ILE A 11 -15.19 2.81 1.73
C ILE A 11 -15.91 1.75 0.88
N PHE A 12 -15.42 0.50 0.88
CA PHE A 12 -15.99 -0.54 0.03
C PHE A 12 -17.32 -1.12 0.55
N LYS A 13 -17.69 -0.90 1.82
CA LYS A 13 -19.02 -1.26 2.35
C LYS A 13 -20.12 -0.30 1.88
N ASN A 14 -19.78 0.97 1.66
CA ASN A 14 -20.74 2.00 1.31
C ASN A 14 -21.03 2.10 -0.20
N LYS A 15 -22.09 2.84 -0.56
CA LYS A 15 -22.58 2.97 -1.95
C LYS A 15 -21.96 4.18 -2.65
N LYS A 16 -22.01 4.19 -3.99
CA LYS A 16 -21.68 5.38 -4.79
C LYS A 16 -22.52 6.58 -4.32
N GLY A 17 -21.92 7.76 -4.27
CA GLY A 17 -22.54 9.02 -3.85
C GLY A 17 -22.55 9.25 -2.35
N SER A 18 -22.31 8.22 -1.53
CA SER A 18 -22.31 8.37 -0.06
C SER A 18 -21.07 9.07 0.47
N VAL A 19 -21.25 9.75 1.61
CA VAL A 19 -20.16 10.29 2.43
C VAL A 19 -19.89 9.32 3.57
N VAL A 20 -18.63 8.98 3.79
CA VAL A 20 -18.16 8.02 4.79
C VAL A 20 -17.20 8.71 5.74
N GLY A 21 -17.54 8.73 7.04
CA GLY A 21 -16.68 9.24 8.09
C GLY A 21 -17.45 9.97 9.19
N PRO A 22 -16.74 10.58 10.15
CA PRO A 22 -15.28 10.60 10.28
C PRO A 22 -14.69 9.27 10.79
N ILE A 23 -13.58 8.82 10.19
CA ILE A 23 -12.86 7.59 10.60
C ILE A 23 -11.54 7.95 11.28
N ARG A 24 -11.40 7.59 12.56
CA ARG A 24 -10.15 7.78 13.32
C ARG A 24 -9.06 6.77 12.90
N THR A 25 -7.87 7.29 12.61
CA THR A 25 -6.61 6.58 12.39
C THR A 25 -5.53 7.16 13.32
N ALA A 26 -4.32 6.56 13.34
CA ALA A 26 -3.20 7.10 14.10
C ALA A 26 -2.78 8.51 13.66
N ARG A 27 -3.13 8.92 12.43
CA ARG A 27 -2.79 10.23 11.85
C ARG A 27 -3.95 11.25 11.92
N GLY A 28 -5.02 10.95 12.66
CA GLY A 28 -6.17 11.84 12.83
C GLY A 28 -7.49 11.27 12.29
N TYR A 29 -8.34 12.11 11.72
CA TYR A 29 -9.67 11.75 11.22
C TYR A 29 -9.76 11.92 9.70
N HIS A 30 -10.48 11.01 9.05
CA HIS A 30 -10.68 11.05 7.59
C HIS A 30 -12.17 10.99 7.23
N VAL A 31 -12.57 11.75 6.21
CA VAL A 31 -13.90 11.75 5.61
C VAL A 31 -13.75 11.56 4.10
N PHE A 32 -14.60 10.72 3.51
CA PHE A 32 -14.54 10.37 2.08
C PHE A 32 -15.90 10.56 1.41
N LYS A 33 -15.94 11.11 0.19
CA LYS A 33 -17.10 11.05 -0.70
C LYS A 33 -16.86 10.02 -1.78
N ILE A 34 -17.71 9.01 -1.89
CA ILE A 34 -17.55 7.94 -2.88
C ILE A 34 -18.06 8.43 -4.23
N ILE A 35 -17.14 8.81 -5.12
CA ILE A 35 -17.49 9.33 -6.46
C ILE A 35 -17.99 8.20 -7.36
N ASN A 36 -17.29 7.06 -7.38
CA ASN A 36 -17.66 5.91 -8.20
C ASN A 36 -17.27 4.60 -7.53
N LYS A 37 -17.96 3.52 -7.87
CA LYS A 37 -17.69 2.17 -7.34
C LYS A 37 -17.97 1.11 -8.40
N TYR A 38 -17.01 0.23 -8.62
CA TYR A 38 -17.13 -0.91 -9.54
C TYR A 38 -17.43 -2.20 -8.76
N LYS A 39 -18.11 -3.15 -9.40
CA LYS A 39 -18.41 -4.45 -8.79
C LYS A 39 -17.13 -5.31 -8.75
N LYS A 40 -17.09 -6.27 -7.83
CA LYS A 40 -16.00 -7.27 -7.82
C LYS A 40 -16.00 -8.02 -9.15
N GLY A 41 -14.82 -8.19 -9.75
CA GLY A 41 -14.67 -8.86 -11.06
C GLY A 41 -14.93 -7.95 -12.26
N SER A 42 -15.21 -6.66 -12.05
CA SER A 42 -15.22 -5.69 -13.15
C SER A 42 -13.85 -5.68 -13.85
N LYS A 43 -13.87 -5.87 -15.16
CA LYS A 43 -12.67 -5.83 -16.02
C LYS A 43 -12.34 -4.38 -16.35
N MET A 44 -11.06 -4.10 -16.51
CA MET A 44 -10.53 -2.82 -16.98
C MET A 44 -9.64 -3.10 -18.19
N GLY A 45 -9.73 -2.28 -19.23
CA GLY A 45 -8.92 -2.45 -20.44
C GLY A 45 -7.42 -2.42 -20.11
N LEU A 46 -6.63 -3.24 -20.79
CA LEU A 46 -5.20 -3.40 -20.50
C LEU A 46 -4.47 -2.05 -20.53
N GLU A 47 -4.77 -1.22 -21.52
CA GLU A 47 -4.26 0.15 -21.66
C GLU A 47 -4.48 1.03 -20.42
N ASN A 48 -5.56 0.83 -19.66
CA ASN A 48 -5.83 1.60 -18.43
C ASN A 48 -5.12 1.04 -17.18
N VAL A 49 -4.62 -0.20 -17.22
CA VAL A 49 -3.98 -0.88 -16.07
C VAL A 49 -2.51 -1.22 -16.30
N HIS A 50 -2.03 -1.13 -17.53
CA HIS A 50 -0.70 -1.56 -17.96
C HIS A 50 0.38 -0.94 -17.07
N ASP A 51 0.43 0.39 -17.00
CA ASP A 51 1.45 1.10 -16.24
C ASP A 51 1.40 0.75 -14.76
N LYS A 52 0.20 0.60 -14.22
CA LYS A 52 0.00 0.22 -12.82
C LYS A 52 0.51 -1.20 -12.53
N ILE A 53 0.33 -2.14 -13.45
CA ILE A 53 0.87 -3.51 -13.32
C ILE A 53 2.40 -3.45 -13.42
N TYR A 54 2.91 -2.76 -14.44
CA TYR A 54 4.35 -2.60 -14.67
C TYR A 54 5.07 -2.01 -13.44
N GLN A 55 4.58 -0.88 -12.92
CA GLN A 55 5.15 -0.22 -11.75
C GLN A 55 5.14 -1.11 -10.49
N ARG A 56 4.15 -1.98 -10.34
CA ARG A 56 4.12 -2.94 -9.22
C ARG A 56 5.21 -4.00 -9.36
N LEU A 57 5.34 -4.59 -10.54
CA LEU A 57 6.35 -5.61 -10.82
C LEU A 57 7.76 -5.02 -10.64
N LEU A 58 7.99 -3.82 -11.17
CA LEU A 58 9.24 -3.09 -10.99
C LEU A 58 9.58 -2.91 -9.50
N LYS A 59 8.63 -2.42 -8.70
CA LYS A 59 8.84 -2.20 -7.27
C LYS A 59 9.08 -3.50 -6.50
N GLN A 60 8.38 -4.59 -6.85
CA GLN A 60 8.61 -5.91 -6.24
C GLN A 60 10.03 -6.41 -6.52
N ASN A 61 10.48 -6.30 -7.78
CA ASN A 61 11.83 -6.71 -8.16
C ASN A 61 12.90 -5.87 -7.47
N GLN A 62 12.71 -4.55 -7.38
CA GLN A 62 13.64 -3.66 -6.66
C GLN A 62 13.78 -4.03 -5.18
N LEU A 63 12.67 -4.37 -4.51
CA LEU A 63 12.71 -4.80 -3.11
C LEU A 63 13.49 -6.09 -2.91
N VAL A 64 13.31 -7.07 -3.80
CA VAL A 64 14.06 -8.34 -3.75
C VAL A 64 15.56 -8.10 -3.96
N LEU A 65 15.92 -7.31 -4.97
CA LEU A 65 17.32 -6.99 -5.25
C LEU A 65 17.97 -6.22 -4.10
N ALA A 66 17.28 -5.24 -3.53
CA ALA A 66 17.77 -4.48 -2.40
C ALA A 66 18.01 -5.36 -1.17
N ALA A 67 17.07 -6.29 -0.88
CA ALA A 67 17.23 -7.23 0.24
C ALA A 67 18.45 -8.14 0.04
N ASN A 68 18.58 -8.75 -1.14
CA ASN A 68 19.71 -9.63 -1.47
C ASN A 68 21.07 -8.90 -1.38
N LEU A 69 21.10 -7.65 -1.84
CA LEU A 69 22.31 -6.81 -1.73
C LEU A 69 22.64 -6.53 -0.26
N LEU A 70 21.64 -6.17 0.54
CA LEU A 70 21.81 -5.90 1.96
C LEU A 70 22.33 -7.14 2.70
N ASP A 71 21.78 -8.32 2.40
CA ASP A 71 22.20 -9.59 3.00
C ASP A 71 23.66 -9.92 2.64
N SER A 72 24.03 -9.76 1.37
CA SER A 72 25.42 -9.99 0.91
C SER A 72 26.42 -9.03 1.57
N LEU A 73 26.03 -7.77 1.79
CA LEU A 73 26.86 -6.78 2.48
C LEU A 73 26.98 -7.10 3.97
N LYS A 74 25.89 -7.55 4.59
CA LYS A 74 25.86 -7.94 6.01
C LYS A 74 26.75 -9.15 6.27
N GLU A 75 26.74 -10.17 5.41
CA GLU A 75 27.62 -11.34 5.57
C GLU A 75 29.11 -10.98 5.54
N LYS A 76 29.48 -9.98 4.74
CA LYS A 76 30.87 -9.55 4.57
C LYS A 76 31.33 -8.50 5.58
N SER A 77 30.47 -8.08 6.52
CA SER A 77 30.77 -7.00 7.47
C SER A 77 30.53 -7.41 8.92
N THR A 78 31.42 -6.98 9.82
CA THR A 78 31.24 -7.10 11.28
C THR A 78 30.38 -5.93 11.78
N VAL A 79 29.08 -6.17 11.93
CA VAL A 79 28.14 -5.15 12.43
C VAL A 79 28.01 -5.25 13.95
N PHE A 80 28.39 -4.20 14.68
CA PHE A 80 28.17 -4.06 16.12
C PHE A 80 27.09 -3.01 16.39
N ILE A 81 26.03 -3.39 17.12
CA ILE A 81 24.94 -2.49 17.51
C ILE A 81 25.09 -2.19 19.01
N ASN A 82 25.55 -0.99 19.36
CA ASN A 82 25.66 -0.57 20.76
C ASN A 82 24.30 -0.09 21.28
N SER A 83 23.63 -0.92 22.09
CA SER A 83 22.32 -0.60 22.68
C SER A 83 22.37 0.27 23.94
N ASN A 84 23.55 0.76 24.36
CA ASN A 84 23.71 1.54 25.60
C ASN A 84 23.54 3.06 25.45
N TYR A 85 23.16 3.55 24.28
CA TYR A 85 22.75 4.94 24.10
C TYR A 85 21.22 5.02 24.14
N GLN A 86 20.67 5.19 25.35
CA GLN A 86 19.30 5.67 25.59
C GLN A 86 19.33 7.16 25.89
#